data_AF-A0A3L7VJB2-F1
#
_entry.id   AF-A0A3L7VJB2-F1
#
_cell.length_a   1.000
_cell.length_b   1.000
_cell.length_c   1.000
_cell.angle_alpha   90.00
_cell.angle_beta   90.00
_cell.angle_gamma   90.00
#
_symmetry.space_group_name_H-M   'P 1'
#
loop_
_entity.id
_entity.type
_entity.pdbx_description
1 polymer ?
#
loop_
_entity_poly.entity_id
_entity_poly.type
_entity_poly.pdbx_seq_one_letter_code
_entity_poly.pdbx_strand_id
1 'polypeptide(L)'
;MGASGFRLYSYDRRPHLEPMGLSKGPKKLLKRQQLMARNVEHRKGNETMNTNSAARQYIAELLPQIQVDAVFKIADRQLRSNRQGNPYLLLQLQDRSGMISAMRWNADERLCERFPKGTFARIQGMTQLHNGNLQIIVNQMHNVDSDLVALEEFDALDRNQVTAHWETLNGLVDSLNDPSVSAICKEILSDDSISKRLQIAPAGTKTHHAYPGGLLEHIVSLMQLCEFASRHYRQVDRDLLMAAALVHDLAKIEELSFENELNYTDSGQLLGHLVQGVVMLDALANRLKAKGVAIDPQKLLRLQHIVVSHHGTLDHGSPKVPMTLEALVFHYLDEMDAKLNTAQELISQDRSTDGWTPFHPTLARRLFKASLNPKAE
;
A
#
# COMPACT_ATOMS: atom_id res chain seq x y z
N MET A 1 -65.46 5.38 2.59
CA MET A 1 -64.72 4.66 1.53
C MET A 1 -63.25 4.64 1.96
N GLY A 2 -62.81 3.64 2.74
CA GLY A 2 -62.07 2.45 2.27
C GLY A 2 -60.57 2.81 2.11
N ALA A 3 -59.56 2.17 2.71
CA ALA A 3 -59.43 0.82 3.26
C ALA A 3 -58.17 0.67 4.15
N SER A 4 -58.19 -0.36 5.02
CA SER A 4 -57.12 -1.31 5.45
C SER A 4 -55.69 -0.79 5.74
N GLY A 5 -55.03 -1.06 6.88
CA GLY A 5 -55.11 -2.20 7.80
C GLY A 5 -53.89 -3.13 7.62
N PHE A 6 -52.78 -2.89 8.34
CA PHE A 6 -51.61 -3.77 8.39
C PHE A 6 -51.53 -4.48 9.75
N ARG A 7 -51.34 -5.81 9.69
CA ARG A 7 -51.38 -6.76 10.81
C ARG A 7 -49.95 -7.18 11.16
N LEU A 8 -49.57 -7.04 12.43
CA LEU A 8 -48.33 -7.57 13.01
C LEU A 8 -48.45 -9.09 13.22
N TYR A 9 -47.42 -9.85 12.83
CA TYR A 9 -47.26 -11.26 13.19
C TYR A 9 -46.20 -11.40 14.29
N SER A 10 -46.62 -11.89 15.45
CA SER A 10 -45.76 -12.44 16.49
C SER A 10 -45.53 -13.93 16.25
N TYR A 11 -44.31 -14.40 16.47
CA TYR A 11 -43.98 -15.83 16.46
C TYR A 11 -43.30 -16.18 17.79
N ASP A 12 -44.05 -16.87 18.65
CA ASP A 12 -43.60 -17.41 19.93
C ASP A 12 -43.40 -18.93 19.75
N ARG A 13 -42.19 -19.44 20.04
CA ARG A 13 -41.91 -20.87 20.16
C ARG A 13 -40.94 -21.12 21.31
N ARG A 14 -41.46 -21.62 22.42
CA ARG A 14 -40.72 -22.37 23.43
C ARG A 14 -40.57 -23.83 22.99
N PRO A 15 -39.49 -24.53 23.37
CA PRO A 15 -39.51 -25.97 23.52
C PRO A 15 -39.42 -26.41 25.00
N HIS A 16 -40.14 -27.51 25.25
CA HIS A 16 -40.23 -28.26 26.50
C HIS A 16 -38.90 -28.86 26.96
N LEU A 17 -38.68 -28.88 28.27
CA LEU A 17 -37.66 -29.65 28.97
C LEU A 17 -38.30 -30.92 29.56
N GLU A 18 -37.69 -32.08 29.33
CA GLU A 18 -37.83 -33.27 30.17
C GLU A 18 -36.45 -33.76 30.67
N PRO A 19 -36.36 -34.36 31.87
CA PRO A 19 -35.10 -34.57 32.58
C PRO A 19 -34.53 -35.99 32.42
N MET A 20 -33.21 -36.14 32.36
CA MET A 20 -32.55 -37.44 32.57
C MET A 20 -31.37 -37.33 33.55
N GLY A 21 -31.58 -37.93 34.73
CA GLY A 21 -30.75 -39.00 35.27
C GLY A 21 -29.25 -38.80 35.42
N LEU A 22 -28.82 -38.52 36.65
CA LEU A 22 -27.46 -38.73 37.15
C LEU A 22 -27.11 -40.23 37.26
N SER A 23 -25.88 -40.62 36.85
CA SER A 23 -24.89 -41.37 37.67
C SER A 23 -24.01 -42.33 36.85
N LYS A 24 -22.68 -42.08 36.85
CA LYS A 24 -21.62 -43.00 37.35
C LYS A 24 -20.19 -42.53 36.94
N GLY A 25 -19.42 -42.05 37.91
CA GLY A 25 -18.09 -42.60 38.23
C GLY A 25 -16.80 -42.07 37.54
N PRO A 26 -15.92 -41.33 38.26
CA PRO A 26 -14.67 -40.74 37.77
C PRO A 26 -13.45 -41.69 37.87
N LYS A 27 -13.47 -42.84 37.18
CA LYS A 27 -12.29 -43.73 37.08
C LYS A 27 -11.83 -44.06 35.65
N LYS A 28 -12.57 -43.64 34.62
CA LYS A 28 -12.14 -43.78 33.20
C LYS A 28 -11.40 -42.55 32.63
N LEU A 29 -11.47 -41.38 33.27
CA LEU A 29 -10.77 -40.18 32.79
C LEU A 29 -9.25 -40.22 33.07
N LEU A 30 -8.83 -40.72 34.24
CA LEU A 30 -7.41 -40.66 34.63
C LEU A 30 -6.51 -41.60 33.81
N LYS A 31 -7.02 -42.77 33.39
CA LYS A 31 -6.27 -43.71 32.52
C LYS A 31 -6.16 -43.22 31.07
N ARG A 32 -7.07 -42.35 30.61
CA ARG A 32 -7.07 -41.81 29.24
C ARG A 32 -6.12 -40.60 29.10
N GLN A 33 -5.93 -39.82 30.18
CA GLN A 33 -4.97 -38.71 30.21
C GLN A 33 -3.50 -39.19 30.27
N GLN A 34 -3.20 -40.28 30.99
CA GLN A 34 -1.84 -40.84 31.05
C GLN A 34 -1.40 -41.54 29.74
N LEU A 35 -2.33 -42.11 28.98
CA LEU A 35 -2.03 -42.72 27.68
C LEU A 35 -1.82 -41.66 26.56
N MET A 36 -2.47 -40.50 26.68
CA MET A 36 -2.24 -39.38 25.77
C MET A 36 -0.92 -38.65 26.04
N ALA A 37 -0.49 -38.51 27.30
CA ALA A 37 0.80 -37.89 27.63
C ALA A 37 2.01 -38.69 27.09
N ARG A 38 1.97 -40.03 27.15
CA ARG A 38 3.05 -40.88 26.60
C ARG A 38 3.14 -40.90 25.07
N ASN A 39 2.02 -40.74 24.37
CA ASN A 39 2.01 -40.62 22.91
C ASN A 39 2.45 -39.23 22.42
N VAL A 40 2.38 -38.20 23.28
CA VAL A 40 2.91 -36.85 22.99
C VAL A 40 4.43 -36.80 23.18
N GLU A 41 5.01 -37.54 24.14
CA GLU A 41 6.46 -37.61 24.32
C GLU A 41 7.18 -38.44 23.24
N HIS A 42 6.57 -39.51 22.72
CA HIS A 42 7.16 -40.30 21.62
C HIS A 42 6.97 -39.69 20.21
N ARG A 43 6.08 -38.71 20.04
CA ARG A 43 5.96 -37.95 18.77
C ARG A 43 6.83 -36.68 18.73
N LYS A 44 7.43 -36.29 19.85
CA LYS A 44 8.37 -35.15 19.91
C LYS A 44 9.82 -35.49 19.53
N GLY A 45 10.11 -36.75 19.20
CA GLY A 45 11.48 -37.25 19.01
C GLY A 45 11.97 -37.45 17.58
N ASN A 46 11.18 -37.15 16.54
CA ASN A 46 11.62 -37.45 15.17
C ASN A 46 10.91 -36.59 14.11
N GLU A 47 11.00 -35.27 14.25
CA GLU A 47 10.71 -34.33 13.16
C GLU A 47 11.37 -32.97 13.46
N THR A 48 12.63 -32.99 13.88
CA THR A 48 13.51 -31.85 13.60
C THR A 48 13.73 -31.86 12.10
N MET A 49 12.81 -31.23 11.37
CA MET A 49 13.10 -30.77 10.02
C MET A 49 14.41 -30.00 10.12
N ASN A 50 15.37 -30.52 9.36
CA ASN A 50 16.66 -29.93 9.15
C ASN A 50 16.41 -28.51 8.62
N THR A 51 16.38 -27.50 9.49
CA THR A 51 16.44 -26.08 9.15
C THR A 51 17.88 -25.79 8.73
N ASN A 52 18.33 -26.50 7.70
CA ASN A 52 19.44 -26.06 6.90
C ASN A 52 18.88 -24.89 6.11
N SER A 53 19.00 -23.71 6.72
CA SER A 53 18.62 -22.42 6.16
C SER A 53 19.41 -22.19 4.88
N ALA A 54 18.88 -22.70 3.76
CA ALA A 54 19.09 -22.02 2.50
C ALA A 54 18.45 -20.64 2.69
N ALA A 55 19.27 -19.59 2.58
CA ALA A 55 18.78 -18.22 2.66
C ALA A 55 17.56 -18.09 1.74
N ARG A 56 16.46 -17.58 2.29
CA ARG A 56 15.22 -17.35 1.54
C ARG A 56 15.54 -16.50 0.32
N GLN A 57 15.07 -16.92 -0.85
CA GLN A 57 15.21 -16.14 -2.07
C GLN A 57 14.15 -15.03 -2.07
N TYR A 58 14.59 -13.78 -1.93
CA TYR A 58 13.70 -12.62 -2.00
C TYR A 58 13.38 -12.27 -3.46
N ILE A 59 12.18 -11.74 -3.72
CA ILE A 59 11.72 -11.33 -5.05
C ILE A 59 12.74 -10.41 -5.74
N ALA A 60 13.30 -9.43 -5.02
CA ALA A 60 14.27 -8.48 -5.57
C ALA A 60 15.57 -9.14 -6.07
N GLU A 61 15.91 -10.34 -5.57
CA GLU A 61 17.13 -11.08 -5.91
C GLU A 61 16.91 -12.10 -7.03
N LEU A 62 15.66 -12.31 -7.45
CA LEU A 62 15.34 -13.29 -8.48
C LEU A 62 15.90 -12.88 -9.84
N LEU A 63 16.59 -13.81 -10.48
CA LEU A 63 17.09 -13.70 -11.85
C LEU A 63 16.24 -14.53 -12.81
N PRO A 64 16.27 -14.28 -14.14
CA PRO A 64 15.62 -15.15 -15.12
C PRO A 64 16.18 -16.58 -15.09
N GLN A 65 15.32 -17.56 -15.36
CA GLN A 65 15.68 -18.98 -15.54
C GLN A 65 16.27 -19.66 -14.29
N ILE A 66 15.91 -19.23 -13.09
CA ILE A 66 16.31 -19.89 -11.83
C ILE A 66 15.14 -20.66 -11.24
N GLN A 67 15.45 -21.75 -10.52
CA GLN A 67 14.47 -22.44 -9.70
C GLN A 67 14.14 -21.59 -8.47
N VAL A 68 12.86 -21.56 -8.14
CA VAL A 68 12.33 -20.91 -6.95
C VAL A 68 11.67 -21.96 -6.08
N ASP A 69 12.06 -21.97 -4.81
CA ASP A 69 11.38 -22.74 -3.76
C ASP A 69 11.35 -21.90 -2.48
N ALA A 70 10.33 -21.05 -2.37
CA ALA A 70 10.23 -20.07 -1.29
C ALA A 70 8.77 -19.83 -0.88
N VAL A 71 8.59 -19.31 0.33
CA VAL A 71 7.27 -18.90 0.83
C VAL A 71 6.98 -17.48 0.38
N PHE A 72 5.74 -17.23 -0.05
CA PHE A 72 5.24 -15.91 -0.42
C PHE A 72 3.87 -15.67 0.21
N LYS A 73 3.51 -14.40 0.41
CA LYS A 73 2.14 -13.99 0.67
C LYS A 73 1.39 -13.89 -0.66
N ILE A 74 0.16 -14.38 -0.71
CA ILE A 74 -0.70 -14.26 -1.88
C ILE A 74 -1.40 -12.90 -1.80
N ALA A 75 -0.89 -11.90 -2.50
CA ALA A 75 -1.44 -10.56 -2.54
C ALA A 75 -2.72 -10.47 -3.39
N ASP A 76 -2.78 -11.23 -4.48
CA ASP A 76 -3.99 -11.37 -5.30
C ASP A 76 -4.01 -12.71 -6.04
N ARG A 77 -5.21 -13.17 -6.44
CA ARG A 77 -5.39 -14.38 -7.24
C ARG A 77 -6.59 -14.31 -8.18
N GLN A 78 -6.38 -14.70 -9.43
CA GLN A 78 -7.42 -14.67 -10.47
C GLN A 78 -7.37 -15.92 -11.34
N LEU A 79 -8.49 -16.64 -11.43
CA LEU A 79 -8.64 -17.72 -12.41
C LEU A 79 -8.96 -17.09 -13.77
N ARG A 80 -8.14 -17.37 -14.78
CA ARG A 80 -8.26 -16.83 -16.14
C ARG A 80 -8.17 -17.96 -17.16
N SER A 81 -8.62 -17.70 -18.38
CA SER A 81 -8.43 -18.62 -19.51
C SER A 81 -7.39 -18.05 -20.47
N ASN A 82 -6.53 -18.92 -21.00
CA ASN A 82 -5.58 -18.52 -22.04
C ASN A 82 -6.30 -18.38 -23.40
N ARG A 83 -5.58 -18.00 -24.46
CA ARG A 83 -6.16 -17.82 -25.81
C ARG A 83 -6.83 -19.08 -26.37
N GLN A 84 -6.49 -20.26 -25.86
CA GLN A 84 -7.05 -21.56 -26.25
C GLN A 84 -8.19 -22.02 -25.33
N GLY A 85 -8.61 -21.18 -24.37
CA GLY A 85 -9.66 -21.49 -23.40
C GLY A 85 -9.19 -22.29 -22.18
N ASN A 86 -7.93 -22.74 -22.14
CA ASN A 86 -7.41 -23.53 -21.02
C ASN A 86 -7.25 -22.66 -19.77
N PRO A 87 -7.77 -23.08 -18.61
CA PRO A 87 -7.74 -22.28 -17.41
C PRO A 87 -6.36 -22.30 -16.74
N TYR A 88 -5.98 -21.16 -16.18
CA TYR A 88 -4.76 -20.95 -15.40
C TYR A 88 -5.04 -20.00 -14.26
N LEU A 89 -4.29 -20.17 -13.17
CA LEU A 89 -4.35 -19.30 -12.01
C LEU A 89 -3.22 -18.28 -12.12
N LEU A 90 -3.61 -17.01 -12.22
CA LEU A 90 -2.72 -15.88 -12.12
C LEU A 90 -2.64 -15.46 -10.65
N LEU A 91 -1.43 -15.36 -10.12
CA LEU A 91 -1.14 -14.95 -8.75
C LEU A 91 -0.32 -13.67 -8.76
N GLN A 92 -0.55 -12.83 -7.78
CA GLN A 92 0.42 -11.82 -7.34
C GLN A 92 1.00 -12.30 -6.01
N LEU A 93 2.29 -12.58 -6.02
CA LEU A 93 3.04 -13.03 -4.86
C LEU A 93 3.81 -11.86 -4.27
N GLN A 94 3.86 -11.77 -2.95
CA GLN A 94 4.51 -10.69 -2.24
C GLN A 94 5.47 -11.22 -1.18
N ASP A 95 6.59 -10.54 -1.04
CA ASP A 95 7.42 -10.55 0.15
C ASP A 95 7.85 -9.11 0.51
N ARG A 96 8.66 -8.92 1.55
CA ARG A 96 9.13 -7.59 1.96
C ARG A 96 9.95 -6.85 0.88
N SER A 97 10.46 -7.56 -0.13
CA SER A 97 11.29 -6.99 -1.18
C SER A 97 10.51 -6.61 -2.43
N GLY A 98 9.22 -6.95 -2.51
CA GLY A 98 8.35 -6.50 -3.59
C GLY A 98 7.24 -7.49 -3.94
N MET A 99 6.74 -7.35 -5.17
CA MET A 99 5.71 -8.21 -5.75
C MET A 99 6.20 -8.85 -7.05
N ILE A 100 5.76 -10.08 -7.32
CA ILE A 100 6.02 -10.79 -8.56
C ILE A 100 4.77 -11.51 -9.06
N SER A 101 4.54 -11.46 -10.38
CA SER A 101 3.47 -12.24 -10.98
C SER A 101 3.88 -13.70 -11.10
N ALA A 102 2.96 -14.60 -10.77
CA ALA A 102 3.17 -16.03 -10.92
C ALA A 102 1.99 -16.68 -11.64
N MET A 103 2.28 -17.67 -12.48
CA MET A 103 1.29 -18.34 -13.31
C MET A 103 1.33 -19.84 -13.08
N ARG A 104 0.20 -20.38 -12.63
CA ARG A 104 -0.03 -21.82 -12.48
C ARG A 104 -0.97 -22.30 -13.59
N TRP A 105 -0.40 -22.99 -14.56
CA TRP A 105 -1.15 -23.62 -15.64
C TRP A 105 -2.03 -24.77 -15.15
N ASN A 106 -3.07 -25.09 -15.93
CA ASN A 106 -4.00 -26.19 -15.66
C ASN A 106 -4.63 -26.07 -14.26
N ALA A 107 -5.06 -24.86 -13.90
CA ALA A 107 -5.71 -24.59 -12.63
C ALA A 107 -7.22 -24.62 -12.80
N ASP A 108 -7.92 -25.12 -11.78
CA ASP A 108 -9.38 -25.10 -11.69
C ASP A 108 -9.84 -24.24 -10.50
N GLU A 109 -11.15 -24.11 -10.36
CA GLU A 109 -11.77 -23.33 -9.28
C GLU A 109 -11.43 -23.89 -7.90
N ARG A 110 -11.36 -25.22 -7.76
CA ARG A 110 -10.97 -25.89 -6.50
C ARG A 110 -9.55 -25.54 -6.09
N LEU A 111 -8.60 -25.51 -7.03
CA LEU A 111 -7.23 -25.07 -6.75
C LEU A 111 -7.21 -23.59 -6.36
N CYS A 112 -7.97 -22.75 -7.05
CA CYS A 112 -8.08 -21.32 -6.74
C CYS A 112 -8.60 -21.08 -5.31
N GLU A 113 -9.64 -21.80 -4.88
CA GLU A 113 -10.23 -21.70 -3.54
C GLU A 113 -9.28 -22.13 -2.42
N ARG A 114 -8.39 -23.10 -2.69
CA ARG A 114 -7.39 -23.56 -1.70
C ARG A 114 -6.35 -22.51 -1.34
N PHE A 115 -6.17 -21.49 -2.17
CA PHE A 115 -5.15 -20.46 -2.01
C PHE A 115 -5.79 -19.07 -1.97
N PRO A 116 -6.55 -18.75 -0.90
CA PRO A 116 -7.20 -17.46 -0.78
C PRO A 116 -6.18 -16.32 -0.69
N LYS A 117 -6.61 -15.12 -1.06
CA LYS A 117 -5.83 -13.89 -0.87
C LYS A 117 -5.52 -13.69 0.62
N GLY A 118 -4.35 -13.14 0.89
CA GLY A 118 -3.87 -12.83 2.24
C GLY A 118 -3.19 -13.99 2.97
N THR A 119 -3.24 -15.21 2.44
CA THR A 119 -2.55 -16.36 3.04
C THR A 119 -1.14 -16.54 2.49
N PHE A 120 -0.41 -17.47 3.10
CA PHE A 120 0.96 -17.79 2.73
C PHE A 120 1.00 -19.12 1.99
N ALA A 121 1.83 -19.18 0.95
CA ALA A 121 2.07 -20.39 0.20
C ALA A 121 3.55 -20.55 -0.13
N ARG A 122 4.05 -21.77 0.04
CA ARG A 122 5.33 -22.20 -0.53
C ARG A 122 5.13 -22.47 -2.01
N ILE A 123 5.86 -21.74 -2.84
CA ILE A 123 5.78 -21.78 -4.29
C ILE A 123 7.05 -22.42 -4.83
N GLN A 124 6.86 -23.47 -5.62
CA GLN A 124 7.91 -24.14 -6.35
C GLN A 124 7.70 -23.95 -7.84
N GLY A 125 8.72 -23.45 -8.53
CA GLY A 125 8.61 -23.08 -9.93
C GLY A 125 9.92 -22.58 -10.52
N MET A 126 9.81 -21.97 -11.70
CA MET A 126 10.95 -21.41 -12.41
C MET A 126 10.64 -19.99 -12.85
N THR A 127 11.58 -19.08 -12.67
CA THR A 127 11.44 -17.71 -13.17
C THR A 127 11.64 -17.66 -14.67
N GLN A 128 10.90 -16.78 -15.34
CA GLN A 128 11.09 -16.47 -16.75
C GLN A 128 10.81 -14.99 -17.02
N LEU A 129 11.33 -14.49 -18.13
CA LEU A 129 10.96 -13.18 -18.64
C LEU A 129 9.76 -13.29 -19.58
N HIS A 130 8.77 -12.44 -19.38
CA HIS A 130 7.62 -12.29 -20.27
C HIS A 130 7.41 -10.80 -20.56
N ASN A 131 7.62 -10.38 -21.81
CA ASN A 131 7.61 -8.98 -22.24
C ASN A 131 8.53 -8.07 -21.39
N GLY A 132 9.70 -8.57 -21.01
CA GLY A 132 10.68 -7.85 -20.19
C GLY A 132 10.46 -7.93 -18.67
N ASN A 133 9.30 -8.40 -18.22
CA ASN A 133 9.00 -8.55 -16.79
C ASN A 133 9.30 -9.96 -16.30
N LEU A 134 9.84 -10.06 -15.09
CA LEU A 134 10.06 -11.35 -14.45
C LEU A 134 8.73 -11.90 -13.92
N GLN A 135 8.49 -13.19 -14.16
CA GLN A 135 7.36 -13.92 -13.60
C GLN A 135 7.78 -15.33 -13.20
N ILE A 136 7.03 -15.97 -12.30
CA ILE A 136 7.26 -17.37 -11.91
C ILE A 136 6.27 -18.28 -12.63
N ILE A 137 6.76 -19.30 -13.33
CA ILE A 137 5.91 -20.42 -13.76
C ILE A 137 5.86 -21.44 -12.63
N VAL A 138 4.67 -21.62 -12.09
CA VAL A 138 4.47 -22.40 -10.87
C VAL A 138 4.20 -23.86 -11.23
N ASN A 139 5.02 -24.73 -10.65
CA ASN A 139 4.90 -26.18 -10.77
C ASN A 139 4.08 -26.75 -9.60
N GLN A 140 4.41 -26.33 -8.37
CA GLN A 140 3.76 -26.80 -7.14
C GLN A 140 3.52 -25.63 -6.17
N MET A 141 2.47 -25.77 -5.37
CA MET A 141 2.09 -24.81 -4.34
C MET A 141 1.57 -25.55 -3.11
N HIS A 142 1.97 -25.10 -1.93
CA HIS A 142 1.54 -25.65 -0.64
C HIS A 142 1.16 -24.51 0.30
N ASN A 143 0.01 -24.60 0.96
CA ASN A 143 -0.36 -23.63 1.99
C ASN A 143 0.63 -23.69 3.15
N VAL A 144 0.96 -22.52 3.68
CA VAL A 144 1.79 -22.35 4.87
C VAL A 144 0.93 -21.65 5.91
N ASP A 145 0.96 -22.16 7.13
CA ASP A 145 0.24 -21.56 8.26
C ASP A 145 0.88 -20.20 8.61
N SER A 146 0.04 -19.20 8.90
CA SER A 146 0.51 -17.85 9.30
C SER A 146 1.34 -17.89 10.58
N ASP A 147 1.09 -18.86 11.46
CA ASP A 147 1.83 -19.00 12.72
C ASP A 147 3.28 -19.48 12.52
N LEU A 148 3.61 -19.95 11.33
CA LEU A 148 4.93 -20.47 10.96
C LEU A 148 5.79 -19.46 10.18
N VAL A 149 5.28 -18.24 9.96
CA VAL A 149 5.98 -17.20 9.19
C VAL A 149 6.22 -15.96 10.03
N ALA A 150 7.38 -15.35 9.88
CA ALA A 150 7.63 -14.00 10.38
C ALA A 150 6.96 -13.00 9.43
N LEU A 151 5.89 -12.33 9.89
CA LEU A 151 5.05 -11.47 9.04
C LEU A 151 5.84 -10.31 8.44
N GLU A 152 6.88 -9.85 9.12
CA GLU A 152 7.79 -8.79 8.68
C GLU A 152 8.58 -9.18 7.42
N GLU A 153 8.72 -10.48 7.12
CA GLU A 153 9.34 -10.93 5.87
C GLU A 153 8.41 -10.79 4.65
N PHE A 154 7.16 -10.41 4.87
CA PHE A 154 6.13 -10.31 3.82
C PHE A 154 5.41 -8.98 3.81
N ASP A 155 5.56 -8.17 4.86
CA ASP A 155 5.09 -6.80 4.88
C ASP A 155 6.00 -5.95 3.98
N ALA A 156 5.40 -5.27 3.00
CA ALA A 156 6.13 -4.37 2.11
C ALA A 156 6.44 -3.02 2.78
N LEU A 157 5.88 -2.77 3.97
CA LEU A 157 6.12 -1.57 4.75
C LEU A 157 7.46 -1.66 5.50
N ASP A 158 8.46 -0.91 5.08
CA ASP A 158 9.68 -0.71 5.86
C ASP A 158 9.40 0.25 7.03
N ARG A 159 9.15 -0.30 8.22
CA ARG A 159 8.83 0.48 9.42
C ARG A 159 9.98 1.40 9.87
N ASN A 160 11.24 1.02 9.63
CA ASN A 160 12.38 1.84 10.01
C ASN A 160 12.45 3.06 9.10
N GLN A 161 12.26 2.85 7.80
CA GLN A 161 12.20 3.94 6.82
C GLN A 161 11.01 4.87 7.10
N VAL A 162 9.83 4.34 7.38
CA VAL A 162 8.65 5.13 7.78
C VAL A 162 8.93 5.97 9.03
N THR A 163 9.58 5.39 10.05
CA THR A 163 9.96 6.13 11.27
C THR A 163 10.91 7.28 10.95
N ALA A 164 11.94 7.03 10.13
CA ALA A 164 12.89 8.06 9.72
C ALA A 164 12.25 9.18 8.88
N HIS A 165 11.34 8.82 7.95
CA HIS A 165 10.59 9.81 7.19
C HIS A 165 9.63 10.61 8.07
N TRP A 166 9.01 9.97 9.06
CA TRP A 166 8.15 10.65 10.02
C TRP A 166 8.92 11.67 10.86
N GLU A 167 10.09 11.31 11.37
CA GLU A 167 10.98 12.23 12.09
C GLU A 167 11.41 13.40 11.20
N THR A 168 11.80 13.11 9.95
CA THR A 168 12.17 14.13 8.97
C THR A 168 11.02 15.09 8.69
N LEU A 169 9.82 14.57 8.47
CA LEU A 169 8.60 15.36 8.23
C LEU A 169 8.32 16.31 9.40
N ASN A 170 8.39 15.81 10.65
CA ASN A 170 8.20 16.66 11.83
C ASN A 170 9.24 17.78 11.89
N GLY A 171 10.52 17.47 11.65
CA GLY A 171 11.58 18.47 11.62
C GLY A 171 11.37 19.55 10.53
N LEU A 172 10.89 19.15 9.34
CA LEU A 172 10.58 20.09 8.26
C LEU A 172 9.39 20.98 8.62
N VAL A 173 8.33 20.43 9.22
CA VAL A 173 7.17 21.21 9.69
C VAL A 173 7.53 22.16 10.84
N ASP A 174 8.42 21.75 11.75
CA ASP A 174 8.92 22.62 12.82
C ASP A 174 9.79 23.78 12.32
N SER A 175 10.33 23.66 11.11
CA SER A 175 11.11 24.74 10.46
C SER A 175 10.25 25.85 9.81
N LEU A 176 8.92 25.72 9.83
CA LEU A 176 7.99 26.70 9.27
C LEU A 176 7.84 27.91 10.20
N ASN A 177 7.95 29.11 9.65
CA ASN A 177 7.92 30.38 10.37
C ASN A 177 6.55 31.08 10.28
N ASP A 178 5.82 30.92 9.17
CA ASP A 178 4.49 31.50 8.99
C ASP A 178 3.49 30.84 9.96
N PRO A 179 2.84 31.60 10.87
CA PRO A 179 1.99 31.03 11.90
C PRO A 179 0.76 30.31 11.37
N SER A 180 0.15 30.81 10.28
CA SER A 180 -1.06 30.18 9.72
C SER A 180 -0.72 28.86 9.07
N VAL A 181 0.37 28.85 8.29
CA VAL A 181 0.85 27.67 7.58
C VAL A 181 1.35 26.61 8.57
N SER A 182 2.18 27.00 9.53
CA SER A 182 2.68 26.11 10.58
C SER A 182 1.54 25.50 11.39
N ALA A 183 0.51 26.28 11.75
CA ALA A 183 -0.65 25.76 12.46
C ALA A 183 -1.42 24.70 11.67
N ILE A 184 -1.64 24.90 10.37
CA ILE A 184 -2.29 23.91 9.50
C ILE A 184 -1.47 22.61 9.45
N CYS A 185 -0.17 22.69 9.19
CA CYS A 185 0.71 21.53 9.12
C CYS A 185 0.78 20.78 10.45
N LYS A 186 0.87 21.50 11.58
CA LYS A 186 0.91 20.88 12.91
C LYS A 186 -0.41 20.23 13.29
N GLU A 187 -1.55 20.82 12.94
CA GLU A 187 -2.86 20.20 13.15
C GLU A 187 -2.95 18.86 12.42
N ILE A 188 -2.48 18.79 11.18
CA ILE A 188 -2.41 17.56 10.37
C ILE A 188 -1.59 16.48 11.08
N LEU A 189 -0.37 16.80 11.51
CA LEU A 189 0.52 15.81 12.14
C LEU A 189 0.04 15.38 13.54
N SER A 190 -0.66 16.26 14.26
CA SER A 190 -1.20 15.98 15.59
C SER A 190 -2.51 15.19 15.59
N ASP A 191 -3.20 15.12 14.45
CA ASP A 191 -4.42 14.34 14.32
C ASP A 191 -4.08 12.85 14.19
N ASP A 192 -4.37 12.09 15.23
CA ASP A 192 -4.11 10.64 15.34
C ASP A 192 -4.69 9.83 14.19
N SER A 193 -5.82 10.27 13.61
CA SER A 193 -6.46 9.57 12.49
C SER A 193 -5.72 9.79 11.17
N ILE A 194 -5.19 11.00 10.98
CA ILE A 194 -4.40 11.36 9.81
C ILE A 194 -3.00 10.77 9.91
N SER A 195 -2.31 10.96 11.03
CA SER A 195 -0.92 10.54 11.22
C SER A 195 -0.71 9.03 11.06
N LYS A 196 -1.62 8.21 11.61
CA LYS A 196 -1.55 6.74 11.49
C LYS A 196 -1.76 6.28 10.04
N ARG A 197 -2.73 6.87 9.33
CA ARG A 197 -3.02 6.52 7.94
C ARG A 197 -1.92 7.00 7.00
N LEU A 198 -1.39 8.20 7.21
CA LEU A 198 -0.32 8.77 6.40
C LEU A 198 0.94 7.89 6.41
N GLN A 199 1.29 7.31 7.55
CA GLN A 199 2.45 6.42 7.70
C GLN A 199 2.35 5.09 6.93
N ILE A 200 1.15 4.68 6.51
CA ILE A 200 0.93 3.44 5.78
C ILE A 200 0.33 3.65 4.39
N ALA A 201 -0.12 4.86 4.07
CA ALA A 201 -0.79 5.17 2.81
C ALA A 201 0.18 5.05 1.61
N PRO A 202 -0.24 4.42 0.51
CA PRO A 202 0.46 4.51 -0.76
C PRO A 202 0.19 5.87 -1.44
N ALA A 203 1.11 6.34 -2.28
CA ALA A 203 0.91 7.57 -3.05
C ALA A 203 0.08 7.33 -4.32
N GLY A 204 -0.23 6.07 -4.67
CA GLY A 204 -0.99 5.74 -5.86
C GLY A 204 -1.36 4.26 -5.91
N THR A 205 -2.16 3.88 -6.92
CA THR A 205 -2.65 2.50 -7.08
C THR A 205 -1.75 1.61 -7.94
N LYS A 206 -0.92 2.20 -8.82
CA LYS A 206 -0.13 1.44 -9.81
C LYS A 206 1.24 2.02 -10.15
N THR A 207 1.46 3.31 -9.92
CA THR A 207 2.68 4.02 -10.33
C THR A 207 3.05 5.04 -9.27
N HIS A 208 4.35 5.29 -9.12
CA HIS A 208 4.94 6.32 -8.25
C HIS A 208 4.58 6.14 -6.78
N HIS A 209 5.48 5.53 -6.01
CA HIS A 209 5.29 5.26 -4.58
C HIS A 209 3.99 4.49 -4.25
N ALA A 210 3.57 3.59 -5.14
CA ALA A 210 2.35 2.78 -5.00
C ALA A 210 2.54 1.57 -4.06
N TYR A 211 3.14 1.80 -2.90
CA TYR A 211 3.42 0.81 -1.86
C TYR A 211 3.14 1.40 -0.47
N PRO A 212 2.89 0.56 0.56
CA PRO A 212 2.63 1.05 1.91
C PRO A 212 3.72 2.01 2.41
N GLY A 213 3.32 3.18 2.91
CA GLY A 213 4.22 4.24 3.37
C GLY A 213 4.76 5.16 2.26
N GLY A 214 4.47 4.86 0.99
CA GLY A 214 4.96 5.62 -0.15
C GLY A 214 4.47 7.08 -0.21
N LEU A 215 3.27 7.39 0.30
CA LEU A 215 2.79 8.78 0.36
C LEU A 215 3.64 9.64 1.30
N LEU A 216 4.06 9.08 2.43
CA LEU A 216 4.92 9.78 3.38
C LEU A 216 6.32 10.04 2.78
N GLU A 217 6.89 9.03 2.11
CA GLU A 217 8.17 9.17 1.40
C GLU A 217 8.09 10.28 0.34
N HIS A 218 7.04 10.27 -0.49
CA HIS A 218 6.78 11.30 -1.52
C HIS A 218 6.73 12.71 -0.92
N ILE A 219 5.95 12.89 0.14
CA ILE A 219 5.81 14.19 0.82
C ILE A 219 7.17 14.67 1.35
N VAL A 220 7.96 13.79 1.97
CA VAL A 220 9.28 14.16 2.49
C VAL A 220 10.23 14.55 1.35
N SER A 221 10.26 13.77 0.27
CA SER A 221 11.06 14.09 -0.94
C SER A 221 10.69 15.48 -1.48
N LEU A 222 9.38 15.73 -1.66
CA LEU A 222 8.91 17.01 -2.17
C LEU A 222 9.20 18.17 -1.24
N MET A 223 9.05 18.01 0.07
CA MET A 223 9.41 19.07 1.02
C MET A 223 10.91 19.41 0.93
N GLN A 224 11.79 18.42 0.76
CA GLN A 224 13.22 18.68 0.56
C GLN A 224 13.50 19.40 -0.78
N LEU A 225 12.80 19.02 -1.86
CA LEU A 225 12.89 19.71 -3.14
C LEU A 225 12.36 21.15 -3.07
N CYS A 226 11.25 21.38 -2.36
CA CYS A 226 10.68 22.69 -2.11
C CYS A 226 11.63 23.59 -1.31
N GLU A 227 12.28 23.03 -0.29
CA GLU A 227 13.32 23.72 0.47
C GLU A 227 14.46 24.17 -0.45
N PHE A 228 14.97 23.27 -1.30
CA PHE A 228 16.02 23.60 -2.26
C PHE A 228 15.58 24.69 -3.25
N ALA A 229 14.41 24.53 -3.85
CA ALA A 229 13.88 25.47 -4.84
C ALA A 229 13.65 26.86 -4.24
N SER A 230 13.13 26.95 -3.01
CA SER A 230 12.85 28.22 -2.34
C SER A 230 14.12 29.05 -2.06
N ARG A 231 15.27 28.40 -1.85
CA ARG A 231 16.56 29.09 -1.68
C ARG A 231 17.04 29.75 -2.96
N HIS A 232 16.70 29.18 -4.11
CA HIS A 232 17.03 29.71 -5.43
C HIS A 232 16.01 30.77 -5.87
N TYR A 233 14.72 30.44 -5.85
CA TYR A 233 13.61 31.32 -6.22
C TYR A 233 13.10 32.10 -5.01
N ARG A 234 13.84 33.11 -4.56
CA ARG A 234 13.54 33.87 -3.32
C ARG A 234 12.22 34.65 -3.34
N GLN A 235 11.58 34.79 -4.50
CA GLN A 235 10.27 35.41 -4.63
C GLN A 235 9.12 34.46 -4.23
N VAL A 236 9.42 33.15 -4.12
CA VAL A 236 8.47 32.13 -3.69
C VAL A 236 8.37 32.15 -2.17
N ASP A 237 7.14 32.11 -1.68
CA ASP A 237 6.84 31.89 -0.27
C ASP A 237 7.26 30.47 0.15
N ARG A 238 8.43 30.36 0.80
CA ARG A 238 9.02 29.09 1.25
C ARG A 238 8.01 28.26 2.04
N ASP A 239 7.44 28.82 3.09
CA ASP A 239 6.62 28.05 4.03
C ASP A 239 5.34 27.57 3.34
N LEU A 240 4.76 28.40 2.47
CA LEU A 240 3.60 28.00 1.67
C LEU A 240 3.94 26.87 0.69
N LEU A 241 5.11 26.90 0.06
CA LEU A 241 5.58 25.85 -0.84
C LEU A 241 5.84 24.54 -0.08
N MET A 242 6.44 24.61 1.10
CA MET A 242 6.66 23.45 1.98
C MET A 242 5.34 22.83 2.46
N ALA A 243 4.36 23.66 2.83
CA ALA A 243 3.05 23.17 3.22
C ALA A 243 2.27 22.59 2.05
N ALA A 244 2.43 23.14 0.84
CA ALA A 244 1.86 22.55 -0.37
C ALA A 244 2.31 21.10 -0.56
N ALA A 245 3.60 20.80 -0.35
CA ALA A 245 4.11 19.43 -0.40
C ALA A 245 3.40 18.50 0.59
N LEU A 246 3.14 18.95 1.82
CA LEU A 246 2.40 18.14 2.79
C LEU A 246 0.93 17.92 2.39
N VAL A 247 0.26 18.90 1.81
CA VAL A 247 -1.21 18.88 1.66
C VAL A 247 -1.71 18.49 0.26
N HIS A 248 -0.89 18.58 -0.80
CA HIS A 248 -1.34 18.41 -2.19
C HIS A 248 -2.08 17.09 -2.43
N ASP A 249 -1.53 16.01 -1.86
CA ASP A 249 -2.01 14.64 -2.01
C ASP A 249 -2.50 14.02 -0.69
N LEU A 250 -2.60 14.79 0.39
CA LEU A 250 -2.96 14.26 1.71
C LEU A 250 -4.31 13.53 1.69
N ALA A 251 -5.25 14.01 0.87
CA ALA A 251 -6.56 13.38 0.73
C ALA A 251 -6.52 11.98 0.08
N LYS A 252 -5.38 11.52 -0.44
CA LYS A 252 -5.19 10.12 -0.83
C LYS A 252 -5.42 9.15 0.31
N ILE A 253 -5.22 9.59 1.56
CA ILE A 253 -5.56 8.78 2.73
C ILE A 253 -7.05 8.44 2.74
N GLU A 254 -7.94 9.31 2.24
CA GLU A 254 -9.40 9.09 2.15
C GLU A 254 -9.86 8.56 0.79
N GLU A 255 -9.15 8.92 -0.28
CA GLU A 255 -9.44 8.46 -1.64
C GLU A 255 -9.23 6.94 -1.78
N LEU A 256 -8.22 6.41 -1.08
CA LEU A 256 -7.79 5.03 -1.18
C LEU A 256 -8.19 4.23 0.07
N SER A 257 -8.64 3.01 -0.16
CA SER A 257 -8.69 1.94 0.83
C SER A 257 -7.39 1.13 0.70
N PHE A 258 -6.67 0.92 1.81
CA PHE A 258 -5.35 0.27 1.80
C PHE A 258 -5.05 -0.61 3.03
N GLU A 259 -5.99 -0.76 3.98
CA GLU A 259 -5.78 -1.62 5.15
C GLU A 259 -5.87 -3.12 4.80
N ASN A 260 -6.72 -3.48 3.84
CA ASN A 260 -6.96 -4.86 3.42
C ASN A 260 -6.67 -5.07 1.93
N GLU A 261 -7.24 -4.22 1.08
CA GLU A 261 -7.06 -4.26 -0.36
C GLU A 261 -6.86 -2.86 -0.88
N LEU A 262 -5.88 -2.67 -1.77
CA LEU A 262 -5.66 -1.40 -2.43
C LEU A 262 -6.75 -1.17 -3.47
N ASN A 263 -7.71 -0.30 -3.14
CA ASN A 263 -8.83 0.07 -3.99
C ASN A 263 -9.19 1.55 -3.76
N TYR A 264 -10.01 2.13 -4.63
CA TYR A 264 -10.62 3.43 -4.35
C TYR A 264 -11.82 3.28 -3.43
N THR A 265 -12.03 4.26 -2.54
CA THR A 265 -13.28 4.41 -1.79
C THR A 265 -14.38 4.97 -2.71
N ASP A 266 -15.64 4.87 -2.31
CA ASP A 266 -16.75 5.47 -3.07
C ASP A 266 -16.56 6.98 -3.25
N SER A 267 -16.12 7.67 -2.20
CA SER A 267 -15.83 9.10 -2.25
C SER A 267 -14.60 9.41 -3.10
N GLY A 268 -13.58 8.55 -3.07
CA GLY A 268 -12.42 8.63 -3.95
C GLY A 268 -12.79 8.49 -5.42
N GLN A 269 -13.66 7.54 -5.78
CA GLN A 269 -14.16 7.37 -7.14
C GLN A 269 -15.00 8.55 -7.63
N LEU A 270 -15.83 9.13 -6.75
CA LEU A 270 -16.78 10.18 -7.13
C LEU A 270 -16.16 11.58 -7.12
N LEU A 271 -15.23 11.86 -6.22
CA LEU A 271 -14.68 13.20 -5.97
C LEU A 271 -13.19 13.31 -6.25
N GLY A 272 -12.43 12.26 -5.96
CA GLY A 272 -10.97 12.25 -6.00
C GLY A 272 -10.30 13.10 -4.93
N HIS A 273 -9.01 12.87 -4.73
CA HIS A 273 -8.21 13.55 -3.71
C HIS A 273 -8.11 15.07 -3.91
N LEU A 274 -8.18 15.59 -5.14
CA LEU A 274 -8.09 17.05 -5.38
C LEU A 274 -9.25 17.82 -4.72
N VAL A 275 -10.48 17.36 -4.93
CA VAL A 275 -11.67 17.97 -4.33
C VAL A 275 -11.72 17.69 -2.83
N GLN A 276 -11.44 16.44 -2.44
CA GLN A 276 -11.40 16.05 -1.03
C GLN A 276 -10.32 16.81 -0.24
N GLY A 277 -9.19 17.13 -0.86
CA GLY A 277 -8.09 17.90 -0.27
C GLY A 277 -8.48 19.35 0.04
N VAL A 278 -9.23 20.00 -0.85
CA VAL A 278 -9.80 21.33 -0.58
C VAL A 278 -10.77 21.29 0.60
N VAL A 279 -11.66 20.30 0.64
CA VAL A 279 -12.62 20.10 1.73
C VAL A 279 -11.89 19.84 3.05
N MET A 280 -10.86 19.01 3.03
CA MET A 280 -10.03 18.70 4.19
C MET A 280 -9.32 19.96 4.72
N LEU A 281 -8.72 20.76 3.84
CA LEU A 281 -8.07 22.03 4.21
C LEU A 281 -9.06 23.02 4.84
N ASP A 282 -10.27 23.16 4.29
CA ASP A 282 -11.29 24.03 4.86
C ASP A 282 -11.73 23.56 6.25
N ALA A 283 -11.95 22.25 6.41
CA ALA A 283 -12.29 21.65 7.69
C ALA A 283 -11.19 21.85 8.76
N LEU A 284 -9.92 21.67 8.39
CA LEU A 284 -8.77 21.92 9.27
C LEU A 284 -8.68 23.39 9.68
N ALA A 285 -8.83 24.31 8.73
CA ALA A 285 -8.80 25.74 9.01
C ALA A 285 -9.96 26.16 9.93
N ASN A 286 -11.16 25.63 9.73
CA ASN A 286 -12.32 25.91 10.58
C ASN A 286 -12.14 25.34 11.99
N ARG A 287 -11.54 24.15 12.12
CA ARG A 287 -11.18 23.55 13.41
C ARG A 287 -10.17 24.41 14.15
N LEU A 288 -9.14 24.91 13.48
CA LEU A 288 -8.14 25.82 14.06
C LEU A 288 -8.74 27.15 14.51
N LYS A 289 -9.61 27.76 13.69
CA LYS A 289 -10.35 28.97 14.06
C LYS A 289 -11.23 28.74 15.30
N ALA A 290 -11.88 27.59 15.42
CA ALA A 290 -12.66 27.23 16.60
C ALA A 290 -11.80 27.09 17.87
N LYS A 291 -10.51 26.75 17.73
CA LYS A 291 -9.51 26.75 18.81
C LYS A 291 -8.91 28.14 19.09
N GLY A 292 -9.38 29.20 18.42
CA GLY A 292 -8.88 30.57 18.57
C GLY A 292 -7.58 30.85 17.80
N VAL A 293 -7.16 29.96 16.90
CA VAL A 293 -5.99 30.17 16.03
C VAL A 293 -6.40 31.01 14.83
N ALA A 294 -5.74 32.15 14.64
CA ALA A 294 -5.96 32.99 13.46
C ALA A 294 -5.33 32.34 12.22
N ILE A 295 -6.11 32.22 11.15
CA ILE A 295 -5.68 31.69 9.86
C ILE A 295 -5.83 32.79 8.81
N ASP A 296 -4.73 33.14 8.15
CA ASP A 296 -4.73 34.05 7.00
C ASP A 296 -5.54 33.45 5.85
N PRO A 297 -6.67 34.06 5.44
CA PRO A 297 -7.50 33.55 4.36
C PRO A 297 -6.78 33.52 3.01
N GLN A 298 -5.81 34.40 2.76
CA GLN A 298 -5.04 34.41 1.51
C GLN A 298 -4.08 33.21 1.43
N LYS A 299 -3.46 32.82 2.55
CA LYS A 299 -2.60 31.64 2.63
C LYS A 299 -3.40 30.36 2.41
N LEU A 300 -4.55 30.24 3.07
CA LEU A 300 -5.46 29.10 2.89
C LEU A 300 -5.94 28.98 1.44
N LEU A 301 -6.38 30.08 0.83
CA LEU A 301 -6.82 30.09 -0.57
C LEU A 301 -5.70 29.66 -1.52
N ARG A 302 -4.46 30.09 -1.29
CA ARG A 302 -3.32 29.70 -2.13
C ARG A 302 -2.95 28.23 -1.94
N LEU A 303 -3.02 27.67 -0.72
CA LEU A 303 -2.85 26.23 -0.52
C LEU A 303 -3.93 25.42 -1.26
N GLN A 304 -5.20 25.83 -1.13
CA GLN A 304 -6.31 25.21 -1.87
C GLN A 304 -6.09 25.30 -3.37
N HIS A 305 -5.62 26.45 -3.88
CA HIS A 305 -5.29 26.62 -5.29
C HIS A 305 -4.19 25.66 -5.75
N ILE A 306 -3.12 25.49 -4.95
CA ILE A 306 -2.06 24.53 -5.27
C ILE A 306 -2.63 23.11 -5.33
N VAL A 307 -3.42 22.68 -4.34
CA VAL A 307 -4.10 21.37 -4.34
C VAL A 307 -4.87 21.16 -5.64
N VAL A 308 -5.71 22.10 -6.08
CA VAL A 308 -6.52 21.91 -7.31
C VAL A 308 -5.79 22.20 -8.62
N SER A 309 -4.51 22.58 -8.57
CA SER A 309 -3.76 22.95 -9.77
C SER A 309 -2.44 22.21 -9.97
N HIS A 310 -1.98 21.42 -9.01
CA HIS A 310 -0.65 20.80 -9.04
C HIS A 310 -0.45 19.77 -10.17
N HIS A 311 -1.52 19.21 -10.75
CA HIS A 311 -1.43 18.40 -11.97
C HIS A 311 -1.07 19.22 -13.24
N GLY A 312 -1.10 20.56 -13.15
CA GLY A 312 -0.54 21.47 -14.15
C GLY A 312 -1.48 21.84 -15.29
N THR A 313 -2.13 20.86 -15.90
CA THR A 313 -2.98 21.06 -17.09
C THR A 313 -4.34 20.41 -16.92
N LEU A 314 -5.34 20.94 -17.64
CA LEU A 314 -6.68 20.34 -17.66
C LEU A 314 -6.65 18.93 -18.26
N ASP A 315 -5.77 18.69 -19.24
CA ASP A 315 -5.60 17.38 -19.89
C ASP A 315 -5.04 16.32 -18.94
N HIS A 316 -4.28 16.73 -17.92
CA HIS A 316 -3.78 15.86 -16.84
C HIS A 316 -4.79 15.73 -15.67
N GLY A 317 -6.05 16.12 -15.88
CA GLY A 317 -7.11 16.00 -14.88
C GLY A 317 -7.10 17.09 -13.80
N SER A 318 -6.30 18.15 -13.96
CA SER A 318 -6.30 19.28 -13.04
C SER A 318 -7.58 20.11 -13.20
N PRO A 319 -8.33 20.42 -12.13
CA PRO A 319 -9.48 21.34 -12.21
C PRO A 319 -9.10 22.76 -12.66
N LYS A 320 -7.87 23.17 -12.33
CA LYS A 320 -7.30 24.48 -12.68
C LYS A 320 -5.83 24.34 -13.07
N VAL A 321 -5.31 25.32 -13.81
CA VAL A 321 -3.87 25.45 -14.06
C VAL A 321 -3.19 26.20 -12.89
N PRO A 322 -1.88 26.03 -12.68
CA PRO A 322 -1.13 26.85 -11.71
C PRO A 322 -1.23 28.34 -12.04
N MET A 323 -1.57 29.18 -11.05
CA MET A 323 -1.82 30.63 -11.23
C MET A 323 -1.06 31.50 -10.23
N THR A 324 -0.19 30.89 -9.42
CA THR A 324 0.71 31.58 -8.50
C THR A 324 2.14 31.08 -8.72
N LEU A 325 3.14 31.84 -8.26
CA LEU A 325 4.53 31.40 -8.35
C LEU A 325 4.74 30.08 -7.62
N GLU A 326 4.12 29.92 -6.45
CA GLU A 326 4.19 28.69 -5.66
C GLU A 326 3.56 27.52 -6.39
N ALA A 327 2.36 27.69 -6.95
CA ALA A 327 1.69 26.61 -7.67
C ALA A 327 2.49 26.19 -8.91
N LEU A 328 3.09 27.15 -9.62
CA LEU A 328 3.87 26.86 -10.82
C LEU A 328 5.14 26.09 -10.47
N VAL A 329 5.89 26.54 -9.45
CA VAL A 329 7.08 25.84 -8.97
C VAL A 329 6.69 24.46 -8.44
N PHE A 330 5.66 24.37 -7.60
CA PHE A 330 5.21 23.13 -7.00
C PHE A 330 4.83 22.09 -8.04
N HIS A 331 4.03 22.46 -9.05
CA HIS A 331 3.66 21.57 -10.15
C HIS A 331 4.89 20.92 -10.82
N TYR A 332 5.92 21.71 -11.14
CA TYR A 332 7.10 21.16 -11.78
C TYR A 332 7.97 20.32 -10.85
N LEU A 333 8.00 20.61 -9.54
CA LEU A 333 8.70 19.78 -8.56
C LEU A 333 8.01 18.43 -8.40
N ASP A 334 6.68 18.42 -8.26
CA ASP A 334 5.85 17.22 -8.18
C ASP A 334 5.98 16.36 -9.45
N GLU A 335 5.85 16.98 -10.63
CA GLU A 335 5.99 16.27 -11.90
C GLU A 335 7.42 15.71 -12.10
N MET A 336 8.44 16.43 -11.65
CA MET A 336 9.83 15.98 -11.72
C MET A 336 10.06 14.77 -10.80
N ASP A 337 9.62 14.83 -9.54
CA ASP A 337 9.72 13.73 -8.59
C ASP A 337 9.03 12.48 -9.14
N ALA A 338 7.78 12.63 -9.58
CA ALA A 338 6.98 11.56 -10.18
C ALA A 338 7.67 10.86 -11.35
N LYS A 339 8.22 11.64 -12.29
CA LYS A 339 8.90 11.09 -13.47
C LYS A 339 10.24 10.46 -13.12
N LEU A 340 11.00 11.03 -12.20
CA LEU A 340 12.31 10.49 -11.81
C LEU A 340 12.18 9.20 -11.02
N ASN A 341 11.25 9.13 -10.05
CA ASN A 341 10.99 7.90 -9.33
C ASN A 341 10.48 6.80 -10.28
N THR A 342 9.51 7.11 -11.17
CA THR A 342 9.06 6.15 -12.20
C THR A 342 10.22 5.68 -13.09
N ALA A 343 11.10 6.59 -13.52
CA ALA A 343 12.25 6.23 -14.34
C ALA A 343 13.25 5.32 -13.60
N GLN A 344 13.52 5.60 -12.33
CA GLN A 344 14.40 4.78 -11.49
C GLN A 344 13.83 3.38 -11.28
N GLU A 345 12.53 3.26 -10.98
CA GLU A 345 11.83 1.98 -10.85
C GLU A 345 11.91 1.18 -12.15
N LEU A 346 11.60 1.80 -13.30
CA LEU A 346 11.65 1.14 -14.60
C LEU A 346 13.04 0.63 -14.95
N ILE A 347 14.09 1.43 -14.71
CA ILE A 347 15.47 1.01 -15.00
C ILE A 347 15.89 -0.12 -14.04
N SER A 348 15.57 -0.01 -12.76
CA SER A 348 16.01 -0.96 -11.73
C SER A 348 15.32 -2.32 -11.84
N GLN A 349 14.05 -2.33 -12.25
CA GLN A 349 13.24 -3.55 -12.40
C GLN A 349 13.49 -4.26 -13.74
N ASP A 350 13.97 -3.57 -14.76
CA ASP A 350 14.19 -4.17 -16.07
C ASP A 350 15.44 -5.08 -16.09
N ARG A 351 15.19 -6.39 -16.11
CA ARG A 351 16.21 -7.44 -16.14
C ARG A 351 16.66 -7.86 -17.55
N SER A 352 16.22 -7.19 -18.61
CA SER A 352 16.66 -7.50 -19.97
C SER A 352 18.12 -7.09 -20.20
N THR A 353 18.81 -7.83 -21.07
CA THR A 353 20.20 -7.56 -21.44
C THR A 353 20.37 -6.37 -22.39
N ASP A 354 19.27 -5.78 -22.88
CA ASP A 354 19.31 -4.54 -23.66
C ASP A 354 19.78 -3.39 -22.75
N GLY A 355 20.64 -2.51 -23.27
CA GLY A 355 21.08 -1.29 -22.59
C GLY A 355 19.97 -0.24 -22.43
N TRP A 356 18.79 -0.49 -23.00
CA TRP A 356 17.62 0.38 -22.95
C TRP A 356 16.41 -0.34 -22.38
N THR A 357 15.54 0.39 -21.69
CA THR A 357 14.23 -0.13 -21.28
C THR A 357 13.31 -0.35 -22.49
N PRO A 358 12.24 -1.16 -22.36
CA PRO A 358 11.07 -1.05 -23.21
C PRO A 358 10.53 0.38 -23.24
N PHE A 359 9.79 0.71 -24.29
CA PHE A 359 9.12 2.01 -24.39
C PHE A 359 8.07 2.13 -23.28
N HIS A 360 8.15 3.21 -22.48
CA HIS A 360 7.19 3.49 -21.44
C HIS A 360 6.16 4.53 -21.93
N PRO A 361 4.86 4.19 -22.06
CA PRO A 361 3.86 5.09 -22.62
C PRO A 361 3.72 6.42 -21.88
N THR A 362 3.66 6.42 -20.55
CA THR A 362 3.48 7.64 -19.75
C THR A 362 4.67 8.58 -19.83
N LEU A 363 5.89 8.03 -19.95
CA LEU A 363 7.10 8.85 -20.14
C LEU A 363 7.34 9.18 -21.63
N ALA A 364 6.59 8.55 -22.53
CA ALA A 364 6.72 8.62 -23.99
C ALA A 364 8.15 8.41 -24.50
N ARG A 365 8.93 7.53 -23.85
CA ARG A 365 10.33 7.26 -24.21
C ARG A 365 10.82 5.90 -23.73
N ARG A 366 11.95 5.47 -24.28
CA ARG A 366 12.82 4.44 -23.69
C ARG A 366 13.85 5.13 -22.80
N LEU A 367 14.33 4.46 -21.76
CA LEU A 367 15.34 4.97 -20.85
C LEU A 367 16.66 4.21 -21.04
N PHE A 368 17.77 4.93 -20.98
CA PHE A 368 19.10 4.33 -21.09
C PHE A 368 19.54 3.81 -19.72
N LYS A 369 19.74 2.50 -19.57
CA LYS A 369 19.91 1.90 -18.24
C LYS A 369 21.20 2.32 -17.54
N ALA A 370 22.28 2.55 -18.28
CA ALA A 370 23.55 2.96 -17.71
C ALA A 370 23.58 4.42 -17.22
N SER A 371 22.50 5.20 -17.40
CA SER A 371 22.37 6.51 -16.74
C SER A 371 22.10 6.38 -15.23
N LEU A 372 21.57 5.23 -14.80
CA LEU A 372 21.45 4.87 -13.39
C LEU A 372 22.84 4.41 -12.90
N ASN A 373 23.79 5.33 -12.84
CA ASN A 373 25.08 5.07 -12.23
C ASN A 373 24.91 5.23 -10.72
N PRO A 374 25.13 4.19 -9.91
CA PRO A 374 25.41 4.40 -8.51
C PRO A 374 26.77 5.11 -8.49
N LYS A 375 26.77 6.44 -8.37
CA LYS A 375 27.95 7.06 -7.77
C LYS A 375 27.99 6.51 -6.36
N ALA A 376 28.97 5.65 -6.12
CA ALA A 376 29.37 5.22 -4.79
C ALA A 376 29.56 6.49 -3.94
N GLU A 377 28.73 6.63 -2.91
CA GLU A 377 29.08 7.42 -1.74
C GLU A 377 29.84 6.53 -0.76
#